data_AF-A0A8S9GY04-F1
#
_entry.id   AF-A0A8S9GY04-F1
#
_cell.length_a   1.000
_cell.length_b   1.000
_cell.length_c   1.000
_cell.angle_alpha   90.00
_cell.angle_beta   90.00
_cell.angle_gamma   90.00
#
_symmetry.space_group_name_H-M   'P 1'
#
loop_
_entity.id
_entity.type
_entity.pdbx_description
1 polymer ?
#
loop_
_entity_poly.entity_id
_entity_poly.type
_entity_poly.pdbx_seq_one_letter_code
_entity_poly.pdbx_strand_id
1 'polypeptide(L)'
;MNDGGNADPLSAFPLSPSSLLLKVLQKGRGKRGNEFESNGCNRSDYLNGVQCDNSTGAATKLQLPSGCFTGVLKPNSSLFGIKHLRYLNLSHNNFTSSSLPFEFSSLKRLGVLSLSSNGFIGQVPSSFSTLFHLTHLNLSHNELTGSFPLVKNLTKLSFLDLSYNQFSGTIPSDLLLTMPFLSHLDLKKNIFTGTFEVPNSSFYSRLVYLSLGQNQFEGKIL
;
A
#
# COMPACT_ATOMS: atom_id res chain seq x y z
N MET A 1 36.15 -27.09 -7.56
CA MET A 1 35.62 -26.25 -6.47
C MET A 1 35.99 -24.82 -6.79
N ASN A 2 35.05 -24.06 -7.34
CA ASN A 2 35.15 -22.61 -7.46
C ASN A 2 33.79 -22.06 -7.04
N ASP A 3 33.74 -21.57 -5.80
CA ASP A 3 32.57 -20.92 -5.22
C ASP A 3 32.54 -19.48 -5.76
N GLY A 4 31.87 -19.30 -6.90
CA GLY A 4 31.60 -17.99 -7.49
C GLY A 4 30.49 -17.30 -6.71
N GLY A 5 30.86 -16.65 -5.61
CA GLY A 5 29.97 -15.74 -4.88
C GLY A 5 29.43 -14.68 -5.82
N ASN A 6 28.19 -14.85 -6.24
CA ASN A 6 27.44 -13.91 -7.07
C ASN A 6 27.11 -12.69 -6.20
N ALA A 7 28.03 -11.74 -6.14
CA ALA A 7 27.81 -10.46 -5.48
C ALA A 7 26.66 -9.73 -6.18
N ASP A 8 25.61 -9.45 -5.42
CA ASP A 8 24.42 -8.76 -5.89
C ASP A 8 24.81 -7.35 -6.41
N PRO A 9 24.64 -7.04 -7.71
CA PRO A 9 25.12 -5.78 -8.31
C PRO A 9 24.27 -4.56 -7.90
N LEU A 10 23.37 -4.72 -6.94
CA LEU A 10 22.61 -3.65 -6.29
C LEU A 10 23.37 -2.96 -5.14
N SER A 11 24.60 -3.41 -4.84
CA SER A 11 25.47 -2.83 -3.82
C SER A 11 26.34 -1.65 -4.28
N ALA A 12 26.25 -1.24 -5.56
CA ALA A 12 27.11 -0.21 -6.13
C ALA A 12 26.44 1.18 -6.19
N PHE A 13 26.90 2.05 -5.28
CA PHE A 13 26.75 3.52 -5.20
C PHE A 13 25.35 4.10 -4.90
N PRO A 14 25.28 5.17 -4.05
CA PRO A 14 24.04 5.87 -3.75
C PRO A 14 23.48 6.49 -5.03
N LEU A 15 22.35 5.96 -5.48
CA LEU A 15 21.58 6.54 -6.56
C LEU A 15 21.06 7.89 -6.08
N SER A 16 21.37 8.97 -6.79
CA SER A 16 20.75 10.27 -6.54
C SER A 16 19.22 10.12 -6.56
N PRO A 17 18.46 10.93 -5.79
CA PRO A 17 16.99 10.94 -5.80
C PRO A 17 16.40 10.93 -7.22
N SER A 18 17.02 11.69 -8.13
CA SER A 18 16.68 11.75 -9.55
C SER A 18 16.86 10.42 -10.28
N SER A 19 17.95 9.69 -10.02
CA SER A 19 18.24 8.40 -10.65
C SER A 19 17.37 7.26 -10.12
N LEU A 20 16.93 7.32 -8.86
CA LEU A 20 15.99 6.35 -8.31
C LEU A 20 14.58 6.55 -8.89
N LEU A 21 14.15 7.80 -9.03
CA LEU A 21 12.89 8.09 -9.71
C LEU A 21 12.94 7.63 -11.17
N LEU A 22 14.02 7.92 -11.89
CA LEU A 22 14.24 7.40 -13.24
C LEU A 22 14.20 5.86 -13.28
N LYS A 23 14.68 5.16 -12.24
CA LYS A 23 14.54 3.70 -12.17
C LYS A 23 13.09 3.24 -11.99
N VAL A 24 12.32 3.86 -11.09
CA VAL A 24 10.87 3.58 -10.90
C VAL A 24 10.09 3.88 -12.17
N LEU A 25 10.50 4.91 -12.90
CA LEU A 25 9.86 5.34 -14.13
C LEU A 25 10.38 4.64 -15.38
N GLN A 26 11.41 3.79 -15.34
CA GLN A 26 11.94 3.09 -16.53
C GLN A 26 11.46 1.64 -16.58
N LYS A 27 11.10 1.14 -17.77
CA LYS A 27 10.79 -0.28 -17.96
C LYS A 27 12.00 -1.12 -17.49
N GLY A 28 11.71 -2.21 -16.77
CA GLY A 28 12.74 -3.13 -16.27
C GLY A 28 13.79 -3.55 -17.30
N ARG A 29 14.98 -3.92 -16.80
CA ARG A 29 16.23 -4.26 -17.50
C ARG A 29 16.09 -4.53 -19.01
N GLY A 30 16.74 -3.70 -19.83
CA GLY A 30 16.95 -3.94 -21.26
C GLY A 30 15.84 -3.43 -22.20
N LYS A 31 14.78 -2.77 -21.69
CA LYS A 31 13.70 -2.21 -22.51
C LYS A 31 13.79 -0.69 -22.61
N ARG A 32 13.71 -0.12 -23.82
CA ARG A 32 13.56 1.34 -24.02
C ARG A 32 12.13 1.76 -23.62
N GLY A 33 12.00 2.84 -22.86
CA GLY A 33 10.73 3.47 -22.50
C GLY A 33 10.43 3.47 -21.00
N ASN A 34 9.51 4.34 -20.58
CA ASN A 34 9.12 4.49 -19.19
C ASN A 34 8.14 3.39 -18.74
N GLU A 35 8.19 2.99 -17.47
CA GLU A 35 7.28 2.02 -16.84
C GLU A 35 5.85 2.57 -16.74
N PHE A 36 5.74 3.88 -16.51
CA PHE A 36 4.50 4.63 -16.46
C PHE A 36 4.52 5.78 -17.46
N GLU A 37 3.37 6.07 -18.05
CA GLU A 37 3.18 7.31 -18.81
C GLU A 37 3.08 8.49 -17.83
N SER A 38 3.78 9.59 -18.13
CA SER A 38 3.89 10.79 -17.28
C SER A 38 3.83 12.08 -18.12
N ASN A 39 3.19 12.02 -19.29
CA ASN A 39 3.22 13.05 -20.33
C ASN A 39 2.57 14.40 -19.91
N GLY A 40 1.95 14.47 -18.74
CA GLY A 40 1.34 15.69 -18.16
C GLY A 40 2.01 16.22 -16.89
N CYS A 41 3.18 15.69 -16.50
CA CYS A 41 3.77 16.01 -15.20
C CYS A 41 4.69 17.24 -15.21
N ASN A 42 4.53 18.12 -14.21
CA ASN A 42 5.53 19.13 -13.88
C ASN A 42 6.77 18.45 -13.27
N ARG A 43 7.93 18.63 -13.90
CA ARG A 43 9.13 17.85 -13.59
C ARG A 43 9.86 18.27 -12.31
N SER A 44 9.52 19.41 -11.72
CA SER A 44 10.15 19.94 -10.52
C SER A 44 9.67 19.29 -9.22
N ASP A 45 8.43 18.80 -9.18
CA ASP A 45 7.78 18.42 -7.91
C ASP A 45 8.14 16.99 -7.46
N TYR A 46 8.53 16.11 -8.39
CA TYR A 46 8.83 14.70 -8.09
C TYR A 46 10.19 14.48 -7.42
N LEU A 47 11.15 15.40 -7.59
CA LEU A 47 12.51 15.20 -7.07
C LEU A 47 12.54 15.25 -5.54
N ASN A 48 11.54 15.90 -4.94
CA ASN A 48 11.37 16.02 -3.50
C ASN A 48 10.63 14.82 -2.87
N GLY A 49 10.09 13.92 -3.71
CA GLY A 49 9.33 12.75 -3.26
C GLY A 49 10.18 11.56 -2.83
N VAL A 50 11.49 11.58 -3.13
CA VAL A 50 12.41 10.48 -2.84
C VAL A 50 13.29 10.83 -1.64
N GLN A 51 13.34 9.95 -0.65
CA GLN A 51 14.29 10.04 0.46
C GLN A 51 15.16 8.79 0.51
N CYS A 52 16.46 9.01 0.66
CA CYS A 52 17.44 7.96 0.87
C CYS A 52 17.93 7.97 2.32
N ASP A 53 18.35 6.81 2.79
CA ASP A 53 19.05 6.66 4.07
C ASP A 53 20.43 7.32 3.97
N ASN A 54 20.77 8.19 4.92
CA ASN A 54 22.01 8.98 4.88
C ASN A 54 23.29 8.14 5.04
N SER A 55 23.19 6.93 5.60
CA SER A 55 24.35 6.06 5.84
C SER A 55 24.59 5.07 4.72
N THR A 56 23.51 4.51 4.17
CA THR A 56 23.56 3.44 3.17
C THR A 56 23.27 3.93 1.75
N GLY A 57 22.70 5.13 1.60
CA GLY A 57 22.21 5.63 0.32
C GLY A 57 20.97 4.92 -0.22
N ALA A 58 20.43 3.93 0.52
CA ALA A 58 19.30 3.14 0.08
C ALA A 58 18.01 3.97 0.12
N ALA A 59 17.16 3.84 -0.89
CA ALA A 59 15.88 4.52 -0.91
C ALA A 59 14.93 3.97 0.16
N THR A 60 14.40 4.87 0.98
CA THR A 60 13.51 4.53 2.10
C THR A 60 12.13 5.16 1.98
N LYS A 61 12.00 6.25 1.23
CA LYS A 61 10.72 6.92 0.96
C LYS A 61 10.54 7.14 -0.53
N LEU A 62 9.36 6.81 -1.02
CA LEU A 62 8.88 7.18 -2.34
C LEU A 62 7.48 7.80 -2.19
N GLN A 63 7.37 9.08 -2.51
CA GLN A 63 6.14 9.86 -2.46
C GLN A 63 5.89 10.45 -3.83
N LEU A 64 4.93 9.85 -4.54
CA LEU A 64 4.57 10.17 -5.91
C LEU A 64 3.05 10.47 -6.09
N PRO A 65 2.40 11.29 -5.24
CA PRO A 65 1.01 11.67 -5.46
C PRO A 65 0.89 12.85 -6.43
N SER A 66 0.04 12.81 -7.47
CA SER A 66 -0.22 14.00 -8.36
C SER A 66 -1.10 13.80 -9.62
N GLY A 67 -1.73 12.65 -9.83
CA GLY A 67 -2.62 12.36 -10.97
C GLY A 67 -1.86 12.02 -12.24
N CYS A 68 -0.58 11.70 -12.07
CA CYS A 68 0.44 11.89 -13.08
C CYS A 68 0.85 10.58 -13.75
N PHE A 69 0.80 9.49 -13.00
CA PHE A 69 1.11 8.16 -13.49
C PHE A 69 -0.15 7.51 -14.01
N THR A 70 -0.13 7.12 -15.27
CA THR A 70 -1.20 6.32 -15.88
C THR A 70 -0.69 4.93 -16.26
N GLY A 71 -1.58 3.94 -16.31
CA GLY A 71 -1.30 2.60 -16.83
C GLY A 71 -1.43 1.49 -15.80
N VAL A 72 -0.79 0.35 -16.05
CA VAL A 72 -0.93 -0.85 -15.20
C VAL A 72 0.34 -1.03 -14.37
N LEU A 73 0.21 -1.16 -13.04
CA LEU A 73 1.31 -1.51 -12.16
C LEU A 73 1.62 -3.00 -12.32
N LYS A 74 2.67 -3.31 -13.09
CA LYS A 74 2.97 -4.70 -13.45
C LYS A 74 3.69 -5.44 -12.32
N PRO A 75 3.46 -6.75 -12.17
CA PRO A 75 4.20 -7.62 -11.24
C PRO A 75 5.73 -7.50 -11.33
N ASN A 76 6.27 -7.27 -12.53
CA ASN A 76 7.71 -7.12 -12.77
C ASN A 76 8.21 -5.67 -12.66
N SER A 77 7.45 -4.81 -11.98
CA SER A 77 7.82 -3.43 -11.71
C SER A 77 9.17 -3.33 -11.00
N SER A 78 9.98 -2.36 -11.40
CA SER A 78 11.22 -2.01 -10.73
C SER A 78 10.99 -1.56 -9.28
N LEU A 79 9.79 -1.05 -8.96
CA LEU A 79 9.36 -0.64 -7.63
C LEU A 79 9.58 -1.75 -6.59
N PHE A 80 9.25 -2.99 -6.94
CA PHE A 80 9.36 -4.13 -6.04
C PHE A 80 10.83 -4.54 -5.78
N GLY A 81 11.78 -4.00 -6.55
CA GLY A 81 13.21 -4.14 -6.31
C GLY A 81 13.74 -3.27 -5.17
N ILE A 82 12.99 -2.27 -4.70
CA ILE A 82 13.44 -1.29 -3.69
C ILE A 82 13.22 -1.86 -2.28
N LYS A 83 14.03 -2.86 -1.89
CA LYS A 83 13.83 -3.66 -0.66
C LYS A 83 13.94 -2.87 0.65
N HIS A 84 14.53 -1.68 0.61
CA HIS A 84 14.70 -0.81 1.78
C HIS A 84 13.55 0.17 2.01
N LEU A 85 12.53 0.16 1.13
CA LEU A 85 11.41 1.08 1.19
C LEU A 85 10.60 0.90 2.47
N ARG A 86 10.39 2.01 3.18
CA ARG A 86 9.62 2.12 4.42
C ARG A 86 8.33 2.91 4.21
N TYR A 87 8.32 3.81 3.25
CA TYR A 87 7.16 4.64 2.91
C TYR A 87 6.95 4.62 1.40
N LEU A 88 5.76 4.23 0.99
CA LEU A 88 5.30 4.27 -0.39
C LEU A 88 3.96 4.97 -0.47
N ASN A 89 3.92 6.09 -1.17
CA ASN A 89 2.69 6.79 -1.50
C ASN A 89 2.60 6.95 -3.01
N LEU A 90 1.65 6.23 -3.61
CA LEU A 90 1.25 6.34 -5.01
C LEU A 90 -0.18 6.90 -5.14
N SER A 91 -0.73 7.50 -4.09
CA SER A 91 -2.11 7.98 -4.06
C SER A 91 -2.38 9.05 -5.12
N HIS A 92 -3.63 9.19 -5.54
CA HIS A 92 -4.02 10.13 -6.59
C HIS A 92 -3.17 9.91 -7.83
N ASN A 93 -3.24 8.75 -8.48
CA ASN A 93 -2.74 8.53 -9.84
C ASN A 93 -3.83 7.80 -10.62
N ASN A 94 -3.51 7.28 -11.81
CA ASN A 94 -4.48 6.66 -12.70
C ASN A 94 -4.03 5.25 -13.09
N PHE A 95 -4.01 4.35 -12.11
CA PHE A 95 -3.72 2.93 -12.31
C PHE A 95 -4.98 2.12 -12.66
N THR A 96 -5.89 2.70 -13.44
CA THR A 96 -7.17 2.07 -13.82
C THR A 96 -6.98 0.70 -14.44
N SER A 97 -7.86 -0.23 -14.09
CA SER A 97 -7.83 -1.63 -14.56
C SER A 97 -6.59 -2.42 -14.13
N SER A 98 -5.77 -1.87 -13.22
CA SER A 98 -4.68 -2.61 -12.59
C SER A 98 -5.20 -3.35 -11.36
N SER A 99 -4.88 -4.63 -11.23
CA SER A 99 -4.96 -5.31 -9.94
C SER A 99 -3.76 -4.94 -9.08
N LEU A 100 -3.88 -5.15 -7.76
CA LEU A 100 -2.75 -5.03 -6.83
C LEU A 100 -1.83 -6.27 -7.00
N PRO A 101 -0.56 -6.12 -7.40
CA PRO A 101 0.34 -7.26 -7.54
C PRO A 101 0.72 -7.87 -6.18
N PHE A 102 0.92 -9.19 -6.12
CA PHE A 102 1.33 -9.83 -4.88
C PHE A 102 2.76 -9.44 -4.48
N GLU A 103 3.57 -8.91 -5.42
CA GLU A 103 4.95 -8.47 -5.25
C GLU A 103 5.12 -7.29 -4.28
N PHE A 104 4.03 -6.58 -3.92
CA PHE A 104 4.03 -5.67 -2.77
C PHE A 104 4.54 -6.36 -1.50
N SER A 105 4.23 -7.65 -1.33
CA SER A 105 4.73 -8.47 -0.21
C SER A 105 6.25 -8.59 -0.14
N SER A 106 6.97 -8.25 -1.22
CA SER A 106 8.42 -8.26 -1.24
C SER A 106 9.05 -7.02 -0.58
N LEU A 107 8.26 -5.98 -0.30
CA LEU A 107 8.66 -4.74 0.39
C LEU A 107 8.56 -4.92 1.91
N LYS A 108 9.33 -5.87 2.47
CA LYS A 108 9.19 -6.32 3.87
C LYS A 108 9.40 -5.25 4.94
N ARG A 109 10.03 -4.12 4.61
CA ARG A 109 10.30 -3.00 5.53
C ARG A 109 9.22 -1.92 5.50
N LEU A 110 8.18 -2.10 4.70
CA LEU A 110 7.16 -1.08 4.49
C LEU A 110 6.36 -0.84 5.78
N GLY A 111 6.35 0.41 6.23
CA GLY A 111 5.55 0.90 7.35
C GLY A 111 4.32 1.67 6.88
N VAL A 112 4.43 2.39 5.76
CA VAL A 112 3.33 3.18 5.19
C VAL A 112 3.11 2.79 3.74
N LEU A 113 1.88 2.40 3.41
CA LEU A 113 1.41 2.16 2.06
C LEU A 113 0.14 2.96 1.79
N SER A 114 0.23 3.93 0.87
CA SER A 114 -0.94 4.67 0.38
C SER A 114 -1.09 4.46 -1.13
N LEU A 115 -2.21 3.84 -1.50
CA LEU A 115 -2.62 3.55 -2.87
C LEU A 115 -4.01 4.16 -3.17
N SER A 116 -4.44 5.14 -2.38
CA SER A 116 -5.78 5.72 -2.51
C SER A 116 -5.98 6.48 -3.82
N SER A 117 -7.22 6.59 -4.29
CA SER A 117 -7.58 7.37 -5.50
C SER A 117 -6.78 6.95 -6.74
N ASN A 118 -6.82 5.67 -7.13
CA ASN A 118 -6.05 5.14 -8.26
C ASN A 118 -6.83 4.34 -9.29
N GLY A 119 -8.06 3.92 -8.99
CA GLY A 119 -8.83 3.02 -9.86
C GLY A 119 -8.31 1.58 -9.88
N PHE A 120 -7.63 1.13 -8.82
CA PHE A 120 -7.24 -0.29 -8.69
C PHE A 120 -8.49 -1.18 -8.61
N ILE A 121 -8.46 -2.33 -9.30
CA ILE A 121 -9.57 -3.30 -9.36
C ILE A 121 -9.20 -4.64 -8.71
N GLY A 122 -10.21 -5.48 -8.47
CA GLY A 122 -10.03 -6.85 -7.98
C GLY A 122 -9.74 -6.91 -6.48
N GLN A 123 -9.24 -8.05 -6.00
CA GLN A 123 -9.05 -8.30 -4.58
C GLN A 123 -7.69 -7.83 -4.07
N VAL A 124 -7.63 -7.49 -2.78
CA VAL A 124 -6.35 -7.28 -2.08
C VAL A 124 -5.65 -8.64 -1.93
N PRO A 125 -4.40 -8.81 -2.42
CA PRO A 125 -3.68 -10.06 -2.30
C PRO A 125 -3.50 -10.50 -0.85
N SER A 126 -3.74 -11.78 -0.56
CA SER A 126 -3.51 -12.36 0.77
C SER A 126 -2.08 -12.18 1.28
N SER A 127 -1.11 -12.00 0.37
CA SER A 127 0.29 -11.76 0.67
C SER A 127 0.54 -10.43 1.41
N PHE A 128 -0.40 -9.49 1.40
CA PHE A 128 -0.33 -8.25 2.20
C PHE A 128 -0.28 -8.55 3.71
N SER A 129 -0.83 -9.70 4.14
CA SER A 129 -0.73 -10.21 5.52
C SER A 129 0.71 -10.40 6.02
N THR A 130 1.69 -10.41 5.12
CA THR A 130 3.11 -10.61 5.43
C THR A 130 3.91 -9.30 5.59
N LEU A 131 3.25 -8.15 5.47
CA LEU A 131 3.86 -6.83 5.65
C LEU A 131 3.88 -6.44 7.14
N PHE A 132 4.54 -7.24 7.98
CA PHE A 132 4.45 -7.15 9.45
C PHE A 132 4.92 -5.80 10.06
N HIS A 133 5.56 -4.94 9.28
CA HIS A 133 5.98 -3.61 9.70
C HIS A 133 4.95 -2.51 9.41
N LEU A 134 3.88 -2.83 8.69
CA LEU A 134 2.88 -1.85 8.26
C LEU A 134 2.16 -1.25 9.47
N THR A 135 2.17 0.08 9.55
CA THR A 135 1.46 0.88 10.56
C THR A 135 0.32 1.68 9.93
N HIS A 136 0.41 1.96 8.63
CA HIS A 136 -0.59 2.72 7.87
C HIS A 136 -0.86 2.07 6.52
N LEU A 137 -2.13 1.72 6.29
CA LEU A 137 -2.62 1.21 5.01
C LEU A 137 -3.81 2.07 4.55
N ASN A 138 -3.64 2.73 3.41
CA ASN A 138 -4.73 3.44 2.76
C ASN A 138 -4.97 2.88 1.35
N LEU A 139 -6.12 2.26 1.15
CA LEU A 139 -6.59 1.72 -0.13
C LEU A 139 -7.89 2.39 -0.60
N SER A 140 -8.28 3.52 0.00
CA SER A 140 -9.57 4.15 -0.27
C SER A 140 -9.70 4.73 -1.67
N HIS A 141 -10.94 4.96 -2.10
CA HIS A 141 -11.23 5.52 -3.42
C HIS A 141 -10.61 4.69 -4.56
N ASN A 142 -10.91 3.39 -4.57
CA ASN A 142 -10.57 2.48 -5.66
C ASN A 142 -11.81 1.66 -6.05
N GLU A 143 -11.62 0.67 -6.92
CA GLU A 143 -12.64 -0.27 -7.36
C GLU A 143 -12.32 -1.69 -6.84
N LEU A 144 -11.72 -1.76 -5.63
CA LEU A 144 -11.33 -3.02 -5.02
C LEU A 144 -12.56 -3.80 -4.55
N THR A 145 -12.53 -5.12 -4.75
CA THR A 145 -13.61 -6.06 -4.45
C THR A 145 -13.14 -7.16 -3.51
N GLY A 146 -14.04 -8.09 -3.18
CA GLY A 146 -13.76 -9.22 -2.29
C GLY A 146 -14.17 -8.95 -0.84
N SER A 147 -13.79 -9.85 0.07
CA SER A 147 -14.06 -9.71 1.49
C SER A 147 -13.07 -8.77 2.18
N PHE A 148 -13.28 -8.51 3.48
CA PHE A 148 -12.32 -7.80 4.30
C PHE A 148 -10.91 -8.40 4.13
N PRO A 149 -9.87 -7.60 3.83
CA PRO A 149 -8.55 -8.11 3.50
C PRO A 149 -7.89 -8.79 4.71
N LEU A 150 -6.97 -9.73 4.47
CA LEU A 150 -6.27 -10.48 5.52
C LEU A 150 -5.19 -9.64 6.25
N VAL A 151 -5.59 -8.48 6.78
CA VAL A 151 -4.71 -7.54 7.48
C VAL A 151 -4.71 -7.73 8.99
N LYS A 152 -5.50 -8.67 9.53
CA LYS A 152 -5.55 -8.96 10.96
C LYS A 152 -4.20 -9.39 11.57
N ASN A 153 -3.32 -9.97 10.74
CA ASN A 153 -1.96 -10.37 11.16
C ASN A 153 -0.99 -9.18 11.24
N LEU A 154 -1.40 -7.99 10.76
CA LEU A 154 -0.59 -6.77 10.79
C LEU A 154 -0.76 -6.10 12.15
N THR A 155 -0.19 -6.71 13.18
CA THR A 155 -0.40 -6.31 14.58
C THR A 155 0.08 -4.89 14.89
N LYS A 156 0.93 -4.28 14.06
CA LYS A 156 1.38 -2.88 14.19
C LYS A 156 0.47 -1.87 13.50
N LEU A 157 -0.53 -2.32 12.76
CA LEU A 157 -1.39 -1.45 11.97
C LEU A 157 -2.22 -0.56 12.90
N SER A 158 -2.10 0.74 12.69
CA SER A 158 -2.77 1.78 13.49
C SER A 158 -3.79 2.58 12.68
N PHE A 159 -3.63 2.59 11.36
CA PHE A 159 -4.50 3.28 10.42
C PHE A 159 -4.86 2.33 9.28
N LEU A 160 -6.16 2.12 9.09
CA LEU A 160 -6.71 1.34 7.99
C LEU A 160 -7.88 2.11 7.36
N ASP A 161 -7.70 2.50 6.10
CA ASP A 161 -8.75 3.13 5.29
C ASP A 161 -9.01 2.27 4.05
N LEU A 162 -10.20 1.66 4.01
CA LEU A 162 -10.73 0.88 2.89
C LEU A 162 -11.96 1.56 2.27
N SER A 163 -12.26 2.79 2.66
CA SER A 163 -13.49 3.49 2.29
C SER A 163 -13.58 3.73 0.78
N TYR A 164 -14.79 3.94 0.26
CA TYR A 164 -15.03 4.20 -1.17
C TYR A 164 -14.44 3.08 -2.06
N ASN A 165 -14.86 1.84 -1.82
CA ASN A 165 -14.52 0.65 -2.60
C ASN A 165 -15.78 -0.22 -2.81
N GLN A 166 -15.60 -1.46 -3.25
CA GLN A 166 -16.66 -2.44 -3.48
C GLN A 166 -16.42 -3.71 -2.63
N PHE A 167 -15.82 -3.57 -1.43
CA PHE A 167 -15.64 -4.69 -0.51
C PHE A 167 -17.00 -5.17 0.03
N SER A 168 -17.11 -6.47 0.27
CA SER A 168 -18.37 -7.15 0.61
C SER A 168 -18.17 -8.20 1.72
N GLY A 169 -19.26 -8.83 2.14
CA GLY A 169 -19.23 -9.84 3.21
C GLY A 169 -19.06 -9.22 4.60
N THR A 170 -18.67 -10.02 5.58
CA THR A 170 -18.55 -9.60 6.97
C THR A 170 -17.14 -9.14 7.34
N ILE A 171 -17.04 -8.33 8.40
CA ILE A 171 -15.77 -8.01 9.06
C ILE A 171 -15.49 -9.11 10.11
N PRO A 172 -14.23 -9.50 10.34
CA PRO A 172 -13.89 -10.40 11.46
C PRO A 172 -14.40 -9.84 12.80
N SER A 173 -15.18 -10.62 13.54
CA SER A 173 -15.72 -10.21 14.86
C SER A 173 -14.63 -9.97 15.91
N ASP A 174 -13.45 -10.57 15.72
CA ASP A 174 -12.26 -10.43 16.55
C ASP A 174 -11.30 -9.34 16.04
N LEU A 175 -11.70 -8.49 15.07
CA LEU A 175 -10.80 -7.49 14.46
C LEU A 175 -10.16 -6.58 15.52
N LEU A 176 -10.97 -6.03 16.43
CA LEU A 176 -10.49 -5.12 17.48
C LEU A 176 -9.68 -5.84 18.57
N LEU A 177 -9.82 -7.16 18.69
CA LEU A 177 -9.01 -7.99 19.61
C LEU A 177 -7.65 -8.36 18.99
N THR A 178 -7.61 -8.57 17.69
CA THR A 178 -6.42 -9.01 16.94
C THR A 178 -5.55 -7.85 16.47
N MET A 179 -6.09 -6.62 16.44
CA MET A 179 -5.38 -5.41 16.00
C MET A 179 -5.26 -4.38 17.14
N PRO A 180 -4.42 -4.62 18.17
CA PRO A 180 -4.38 -3.84 19.41
C PRO A 180 -3.87 -2.39 19.24
N PHE A 181 -3.32 -2.05 18.08
CA PHE A 181 -2.85 -0.70 17.77
C PHE A 181 -3.80 0.07 16.86
N LEU A 182 -4.87 -0.56 16.36
CA LEU A 182 -5.79 0.06 15.42
C LEU A 182 -6.50 1.24 16.09
N SER A 183 -6.26 2.43 15.57
CA SER A 183 -6.77 3.71 16.08
C SER A 183 -7.72 4.40 15.11
N HIS A 184 -7.57 4.12 13.81
CA HIS A 184 -8.41 4.65 12.75
C HIS A 184 -8.85 3.52 11.83
N LEU A 185 -10.16 3.34 11.73
CA LEU A 185 -10.80 2.40 10.83
C LEU A 185 -11.89 3.11 10.01
N ASP A 186 -11.65 3.26 8.71
CA ASP A 186 -12.67 3.76 7.77
C ASP A 186 -13.03 2.68 6.75
N LEU A 187 -14.29 2.24 6.80
CA LEU A 187 -14.88 1.26 5.90
C LEU A 187 -16.06 1.85 5.12
N LYS A 188 -16.28 3.16 5.24
CA LYS A 188 -17.43 3.84 4.66
C LYS A 188 -17.56 3.58 3.17
N LYS A 189 -18.79 3.52 2.67
CA LYS A 189 -19.09 3.42 1.23
C LYS A 189 -18.44 2.18 0.61
N ASN A 190 -18.84 1.04 1.15
CA ASN A 190 -18.57 -0.31 0.66
C ASN A 190 -19.90 -1.08 0.65
N ILE A 191 -19.82 -2.41 0.52
CA ILE A 191 -20.95 -3.34 0.46
C ILE A 191 -20.86 -4.37 1.60
N PHE A 192 -20.20 -4.01 2.71
CA PHE A 192 -20.06 -4.90 3.86
C PHE A 192 -21.41 -5.16 4.53
N THR A 193 -21.59 -6.38 5.03
CA THR A 193 -22.81 -6.88 5.69
C THR A 193 -22.49 -7.41 7.09
N GLY A 194 -23.52 -7.88 7.80
CA GLY A 194 -23.40 -8.47 9.13
C GLY A 194 -23.33 -7.42 10.25
N THR A 195 -22.90 -7.84 11.43
CA THR A 195 -22.78 -6.97 12.61
C THR A 195 -21.34 -6.51 12.81
N PHE A 196 -21.18 -5.34 13.41
CA PHE A 196 -19.89 -4.86 13.92
C PHE A 196 -20.01 -4.71 15.42
N GLU A 197 -19.33 -5.58 16.17
CA GLU A 197 -19.34 -5.56 17.63
C GLU A 197 -18.13 -4.80 18.15
N VAL A 198 -18.39 -3.72 18.90
CA VAL A 198 -17.36 -3.06 19.71
C VAL A 198 -17.34 -3.75 21.07
N PRO A 199 -16.22 -4.38 21.48
CA PRO A 199 -16.15 -5.02 22.79
C PRO A 199 -16.47 -4.02 23.91
N ASN A 200 -17.41 -4.37 24.80
CA ASN A 200 -17.85 -3.53 25.92
C ASN A 200 -16.72 -3.16 26.91
N SER A 201 -15.57 -3.84 26.87
CA SER A 201 -14.39 -3.49 27.64
C SER A 201 -13.47 -2.56 26.83
N SER A 202 -13.52 -1.27 27.18
CA SER A 202 -12.68 -0.18 26.67
C SER A 202 -11.16 -0.35 26.91
N PHE A 203 -10.70 -1.52 27.37
CA PHE A 203 -9.30 -1.81 27.66
C PHE A 203 -8.51 -2.39 26.48
N TYR A 204 -9.17 -2.89 25.42
CA TYR A 204 -8.49 -3.61 24.34
C TYR A 204 -8.33 -2.82 23.04
N SER A 205 -9.21 -1.86 22.78
CA SER A 205 -9.24 -1.12 21.52
C SER A 205 -8.64 0.28 21.68
N ARG A 206 -7.71 0.64 20.80
CA ARG A 206 -7.19 2.02 20.68
C ARG A 206 -7.99 2.86 19.69
N LEU A 207 -9.14 2.37 19.25
CA LEU A 207 -9.94 2.98 18.21
C LEU A 207 -10.45 4.36 18.65
N VAL A 208 -10.01 5.38 17.93
CA VAL A 208 -10.41 6.79 18.11
C VAL A 208 -11.36 7.22 16.99
N TYR A 209 -11.18 6.67 15.79
CA TYR A 209 -12.01 6.96 14.64
C TYR A 209 -12.58 5.67 14.05
N LEU A 210 -13.90 5.65 13.91
CA LEU A 210 -14.64 4.57 13.29
C LEU A 210 -15.67 5.15 12.32
N SER A 211 -15.59 4.73 11.06
CA SER A 211 -16.53 5.15 10.03
C SER A 211 -17.02 3.92 9.26
N LEU A 212 -18.30 3.60 9.45
CA LEU A 212 -18.96 2.41 8.87
C LEU A 212 -20.10 2.79 7.90
N GLY A 213 -20.41 4.07 7.76
CA GLY A 213 -21.59 4.55 7.04
C GLY A 213 -21.61 4.13 5.56
N GLN A 214 -22.80 4.13 4.94
CA GLN A 214 -22.95 3.75 3.53
C GLN A 214 -22.46 2.31 3.25
N ASN A 215 -22.77 1.38 4.15
CA ASN A 215 -22.62 -0.07 3.98
C ASN A 215 -24.00 -0.74 4.17
N GLN A 216 -24.01 -2.07 4.26
CA GLN A 216 -25.18 -2.89 4.54
C GLN A 216 -25.07 -3.58 5.91
N PHE A 217 -24.42 -2.94 6.88
CA PHE A 217 -24.34 -3.46 8.24
C PHE A 217 -25.72 -3.52 8.89
N GLU A 218 -25.94 -4.56 9.67
CA GLU A 218 -27.14 -4.83 10.42
C GLU A 218 -26.85 -4.79 11.93
N GLY A 219 -27.91 -4.69 12.75
CA GLY A 219 -27.79 -4.61 14.20
C GLY A 219 -27.49 -3.21 14.74
N LYS A 220 -27.36 -3.10 16.07
CA LYS A 220 -27.02 -1.84 16.71
C LYS A 220 -25.50 -1.65 16.66
N ILE A 221 -25.07 -0.60 15.98
CA ILE A 221 -23.71 -0.06 16.10
C ILE A 221 -23.73 0.74 17.43
N LEU A 222 -23.24 0.13 18.51
CA LEU A 222 -23.10 0.78 19.83
C LEU A 222 -21.66 1.21 20.04
#